data_AF-A0A1D9H5X8-F1
#
_entry.id   AF-A0A1D9H5X8-F1
#
_cell.length_a   1.000
_cell.length_b   1.000
_cell.length_c   1.000
_cell.angle_alpha   90.00
_cell.angle_beta   90.00
_cell.angle_gamma   90.00
#
_symmetry.space_group_name_H-M   'P 1'
#
loop_
_entity.id
_entity.type
_entity.pdbx_description
1 polymer ?
#
loop_
_entity_poly.entity_id
_entity_poly.type
_entity_poly.pdbx_seq_one_letter_code
_entity_poly.pdbx_strand_id
1 'polypeptide(L)'
;MGRLVDWTRTHTSRFFPISAQYTGEGGSQVRVSWLALSSARDGQRTCAAALQFDQDVIDALYLATPGELERIGCRLADLVQRWLSMEDVARMGGEPVVIPVGERLLEH
;
A
#
# COMPACT_ATOMS: atom_id res chain seq x y z
N MET A 1 -10.29 1.96 11.82
CA MET A 1 -9.77 1.71 10.45
C MET A 1 -9.37 2.98 9.69
N GLY A 2 -9.94 4.18 9.97
CA GLY A 2 -9.52 5.42 9.28
C GLY A 2 -8.04 5.78 9.42
N ARG A 3 -7.47 5.73 10.64
CA ARG A 3 -6.05 6.07 10.90
C ARG A 3 -5.06 5.28 10.05
N LEU A 4 -5.24 3.96 9.92
CA LEU A 4 -4.38 3.10 9.11
C LEU A 4 -4.47 3.45 7.61
N VAL A 5 -5.70 3.69 7.13
CA VAL A 5 -5.97 4.07 5.73
C VAL A 5 -5.37 5.44 5.41
N ASP A 6 -5.56 6.43 6.28
CA ASP A 6 -5.04 7.80 6.11
C ASP A 6 -3.51 7.84 6.19
N TRP A 7 -2.92 7.09 7.12
CA TRP A 7 -1.48 6.96 7.24
C TRP A 7 -0.88 6.27 6.01
N THR A 8 -1.47 5.14 5.57
CA THR A 8 -1.05 4.45 4.35
C THR A 8 -1.11 5.39 3.15
N ARG A 9 -2.24 6.09 2.96
CA ARG A 9 -2.42 7.07 1.88
C ARG A 9 -1.34 8.15 1.92
N THR A 10 -1.05 8.71 3.10
CA THR A 10 -0.04 9.76 3.26
C THR A 10 1.31 9.31 2.71
N HIS A 11 1.78 8.12 3.10
CA HIS A 11 3.12 7.65 2.76
C HIS A 11 3.24 6.96 1.40
N THR A 12 2.14 6.48 0.82
CA THR A 12 2.17 5.80 -0.48
C THR A 12 1.58 6.60 -1.64
N SER A 13 0.96 7.75 -1.38
CA SER A 13 0.33 8.61 -2.40
C SER A 13 1.26 8.99 -3.57
N ARG A 14 2.57 9.09 -3.33
CA ARG A 14 3.57 9.39 -4.36
C ARG A 14 3.74 8.29 -5.43
N PHE A 15 3.31 7.06 -5.13
CA PHE A 15 3.49 5.91 -6.03
C PHE A 15 2.21 5.49 -6.75
N PHE A 16 1.06 5.83 -6.19
CA PHE A 16 -0.22 5.49 -6.78
C PHE A 16 -0.80 6.70 -7.53
N PRO A 17 -1.55 6.50 -8.61
CA PRO A 17 -2.18 7.60 -9.35
C PRO A 17 -3.16 8.40 -8.48
N ILE A 18 -3.46 9.62 -8.88
CA ILE A 18 -4.45 10.48 -8.19
C ILE A 18 -5.86 9.84 -8.13
N SER A 19 -6.17 8.92 -9.06
CA SER A 19 -7.43 8.16 -9.08
C SER A 19 -7.47 7.01 -8.08
N ALA A 20 -6.39 6.78 -7.33
CA ALA A 20 -6.31 5.68 -6.38
C ALA A 20 -7.26 5.86 -5.19
N GLN A 21 -8.04 4.82 -4.93
CA GLN A 21 -8.94 4.71 -3.80
C GLN A 21 -8.35 3.79 -2.75
N TYR A 22 -8.39 4.21 -1.49
CA TYR A 22 -7.89 3.45 -0.36
C TYR A 22 -9.08 2.97 0.48
N THR A 23 -9.18 1.67 0.71
CA THR A 23 -10.26 1.05 1.47
C THR A 23 -9.66 0.11 2.52
N GLY A 24 -10.09 0.26 3.77
CA GLY A 24 -9.69 -0.68 4.82
C GLY A 24 -10.50 -1.96 4.71
N GLU A 25 -9.82 -3.11 4.69
CA GLU A 25 -10.40 -4.44 4.70
C GLU A 25 -9.95 -5.19 5.96
N GLY A 26 -10.88 -5.83 6.69
CA GLY A 26 -10.52 -6.79 7.74
C GLY A 26 -9.64 -6.32 8.91
N GLY A 27 -9.66 -5.03 9.28
CA GLY A 27 -8.89 -4.46 10.41
C GLY A 27 -7.38 -4.32 10.17
N SER A 28 -6.80 -5.21 9.37
CA SER A 28 -5.36 -5.32 9.13
C SER A 28 -4.96 -5.16 7.66
N GLN A 29 -5.90 -4.89 6.76
CA GLN A 29 -5.60 -4.74 5.34
C GLN A 29 -6.04 -3.36 4.83
N VAL A 30 -5.25 -2.78 3.93
CA VAL A 30 -5.62 -1.59 3.16
C VAL A 30 -5.50 -1.94 1.68
N ARG A 31 -6.64 -1.98 1.00
CA ARG A 31 -6.71 -2.10 -0.46
C ARG A 31 -6.54 -0.73 -1.10
N VAL A 32 -5.67 -0.67 -2.10
CA VAL A 32 -5.44 0.48 -2.97
C VAL A 32 -5.86 0.09 -4.38
N SER A 33 -6.90 0.72 -4.92
CA SER A 33 -7.43 0.43 -6.26
C SER A 33 -7.34 1.66 -7.14
N TRP A 34 -6.85 1.54 -8.38
CA TRP A 34 -6.77 2.67 -9.32
C TRP A 34 -7.06 2.23 -10.74
N LEU A 35 -7.33 3.21 -11.61
CA LEU A 35 -7.53 2.95 -13.02
C LEU A 35 -6.24 3.24 -13.78
N ALA A 36 -5.71 2.22 -14.46
CA ALA A 36 -4.54 2.35 -15.32
C ALA A 36 -4.95 2.41 -16.79
N LEU A 37 -4.32 3.33 -17.54
CA LEU A 37 -4.42 3.36 -19.00
C LEU A 37 -3.48 2.29 -19.56
N SER A 38 -4.01 1.32 -20.29
CA SER A 38 -3.20 0.30 -20.96
C SER A 38 -2.91 0.70 -22.40
N SER A 39 -1.66 0.56 -22.83
CA SER A 39 -1.15 1.01 -24.14
C SER A 39 -1.65 0.16 -25.32
N ALA A 40 -2.36 -0.95 -25.08
CA ALA A 40 -2.73 -1.91 -26.11
C ALA A 40 -4.26 -1.96 -26.24
N ARG A 41 -4.83 -1.22 -27.21
CA ARG A 41 -6.15 -1.41 -27.87
C ARG A 41 -7.43 -1.70 -27.03
N ASP A 42 -7.38 -1.89 -25.71
CA ASP A 42 -8.42 -2.53 -24.88
C ASP A 42 -8.98 -1.64 -23.73
N GLY A 43 -8.75 -0.33 -23.78
CA GLY A 43 -9.36 0.60 -22.82
C GLY A 43 -8.76 0.56 -21.41
N GLN A 44 -9.51 1.11 -20.45
CA GLN A 44 -9.08 1.34 -19.07
C GLN A 44 -9.16 0.05 -18.25
N ARG A 45 -8.10 -0.31 -17.54
CA ARG A 45 -8.09 -1.48 -16.63
C ARG A 45 -8.11 -1.02 -15.18
N THR A 46 -8.86 -1.75 -14.35
CA THR A 46 -8.82 -1.57 -12.90
C THR A 46 -7.66 -2.37 -12.35
N CYS A 47 -6.74 -1.69 -11.68
CA CYS A 47 -5.62 -2.28 -10.96
C CYS A 47 -5.90 -2.17 -9.45
N ALA A 48 -5.38 -3.12 -8.68
CA ALA A 48 -5.45 -3.07 -7.24
C ALA A 48 -4.21 -3.69 -6.60
N ALA A 49 -3.85 -3.17 -5.43
CA ALA A 49 -2.87 -3.73 -4.52
C ALA A 49 -3.49 -3.81 -3.13
N ALA A 50 -3.14 -4.82 -2.35
CA ALA A 50 -3.60 -4.99 -0.98
C ALA A 50 -2.39 -4.96 -0.04
N LEU A 51 -2.27 -3.93 0.78
CA LEU A 51 -1.27 -3.88 1.84
C LEU A 51 -1.83 -4.63 3.05
N GLN A 52 -1.23 -5.77 3.38
CA GLN A 52 -1.64 -6.59 4.51
C GLN A 52 -0.67 -6.36 5.66
N PHE A 53 -1.15 -5.72 6.72
CA PHE A 53 -0.38 -5.35 7.90
C PHE A 53 -0.44 -6.45 8.94
N ASP A 54 0.72 -6.80 9.50
CA ASP A 54 0.75 -7.61 10.71
C ASP A 54 0.21 -6.80 11.90
N GLN A 55 -0.39 -7.51 12.87
CA GLN A 55 -0.99 -6.87 14.04
C GLN A 55 0.04 -6.03 14.81
N ASP A 56 1.28 -6.47 14.88
CA ASP A 56 2.37 -5.74 15.54
C ASP A 56 2.66 -4.39 14.88
N VAL A 57 2.53 -4.30 13.54
CA VAL A 57 2.67 -3.02 12.82
C VAL A 57 1.51 -2.10 13.15
N ILE A 58 0.29 -2.64 13.23
CA ILE A 58 -0.89 -1.86 13.63
C ILE A 58 -0.71 -1.32 15.05
N ASP A 59 -0.33 -2.18 15.99
CA ASP A 59 -0.12 -1.80 17.38
C ASP A 59 1.00 -0.75 17.50
N ALA A 60 2.10 -0.92 16.75
CA ALA A 60 3.15 0.07 16.65
C ALA A 60 2.63 1.42 16.11
N LEU A 61 1.76 1.43 15.09
CA LEU A 61 1.15 2.67 14.60
C LEU A 61 0.26 3.37 15.63
N TYR A 62 -0.35 2.62 16.55
CA TYR A 62 -1.17 3.20 17.61
C TYR A 62 -0.34 3.78 18.76
N LEU A 63 0.82 3.18 19.06
CA LEU A 63 1.68 3.53 20.19
C LEU A 63 2.84 4.46 19.83
N ALA A 64 3.25 4.50 18.56
CA ALA A 64 4.39 5.27 18.07
C ALA A 64 4.20 6.79 18.21
N THR A 65 5.29 7.47 18.50
CA THR A 65 5.38 8.94 18.43
C THR A 65 5.28 9.43 16.98
N PRO A 66 4.95 10.71 16.74
CA PRO A 66 4.90 11.25 15.38
C PRO A 66 6.19 11.06 14.57
N GLY A 67 7.36 11.13 15.22
CA GLY A 67 8.65 10.91 14.56
C GLY A 67 8.88 9.44 14.18
N GLU A 68 8.41 8.50 14.98
CA GLU A 68 8.46 7.07 14.66
C GLU A 68 7.48 6.72 13.54
N LEU A 69 6.27 7.29 13.57
CA LEU A 69 5.28 7.12 12.50
C LEU A 69 5.83 7.57 11.13
N GLU A 70 6.58 8.67 11.10
CA GLU A 70 7.22 9.15 9.88
C GLU A 70 8.28 8.16 9.37
N ARG A 71 9.11 7.61 10.26
CA ARG A 71 10.15 6.63 9.90
C ARG A 71 9.54 5.32 9.38
N ILE A 72 8.54 4.80 10.09
CA ILE A 72 7.78 3.61 9.69
C ILE A 72 7.11 3.89 8.32
N GLY A 73 6.60 5.11 8.13
CA GLY A 73 5.98 5.55 6.88
C GLY A 73 6.95 5.61 5.70
N CYS A 74 8.15 6.14 5.92
CA CYS A 74 9.22 6.11 4.91
C CYS A 74 9.60 4.68 4.52
N ARG A 75 9.68 3.76 5.49
CA ARG A 75 9.96 2.33 5.21
C ARG A 75 8.83 1.65 4.45
N LEU A 76 7.57 1.98 4.76
CA LEU A 76 6.42 1.54 3.97
C LEU A 76 6.57 2.02 2.52
N ALA A 77 6.93 3.28 2.35
CA ALA A 77 7.08 3.89 1.04
C ALA A 77 8.17 3.17 0.22
N ASP A 78 9.31 2.85 0.84
CA ASP A 78 10.39 2.11 0.21
C ASP A 78 10.00 0.66 -0.12
N LEU A 79 9.24 0.00 0.77
CA LEU A 79 8.70 -1.34 0.53
C LEU A 79 7.78 -1.34 -0.70
N VAL A 80 6.81 -0.42 -0.74
CA VAL A 80 5.89 -0.26 -1.87
C VAL A 80 6.65 0.04 -3.15
N GLN A 81 7.64 0.94 -3.10
CA GLN A 81 8.48 1.23 -4.26
C GLN A 81 9.22 -0.02 -4.77
N ARG A 82 9.80 -0.82 -3.88
CA ARG A 82 10.49 -2.07 -4.26
C ARG A 82 9.52 -3.06 -4.90
N TRP A 83 8.32 -3.22 -4.34
CA TRP A 83 7.29 -4.10 -4.91
C TRP A 83 6.82 -3.63 -6.29
N LEU A 84 6.65 -2.32 -6.48
CA LEU A 84 6.33 -1.73 -7.77
C LEU A 84 7.50 -1.74 -8.77
N SER A 85 8.74 -1.92 -8.30
CA SER A 85 9.95 -1.97 -9.14
C SER A 85 10.41 -3.39 -9.48
N MET A 86 10.13 -4.37 -8.61
CA MET A 86 10.47 -5.79 -8.84
C MET A 86 9.70 -6.38 -10.02
N GLU A 87 8.59 -5.75 -10.40
CA GLU A 87 7.83 -6.06 -11.60
C GLU A 87 7.14 -4.78 -12.08
N ASP A 88 7.26 -4.41 -13.36
CA ASP A 88 6.03 -4.21 -14.14
C ASP A 88 5.14 -5.39 -13.77
N VAL A 89 4.21 -5.28 -12.82
CA VAL A 89 3.42 -6.43 -12.34
C VAL A 89 2.82 -7.10 -13.57
N ALA A 90 3.43 -8.18 -14.06
CA ALA A 90 3.63 -8.36 -15.52
C ALA A 90 2.35 -8.61 -16.33
N ARG A 91 1.19 -8.59 -15.69
CA ARG A 91 -0.03 -9.17 -16.20
C ARG A 91 -1.26 -8.99 -15.34
N MET A 92 -1.28 -8.08 -14.36
CA MET A 92 -2.30 -8.10 -13.28
C MET A 92 -3.73 -7.92 -13.81
N GLY A 93 -4.32 -9.05 -14.19
CA GLY A 93 -5.72 -9.27 -14.44
C GLY A 93 -6.35 -9.80 -13.17
N GLY A 94 -7.55 -9.30 -12.88
CA GLY A 94 -8.47 -9.85 -11.89
C GLY A 94 -8.15 -9.49 -10.44
N GLU A 95 -7.02 -9.96 -9.91
CA GLU A 95 -6.79 -10.02 -8.46
C GLU A 95 -5.71 -9.04 -7.96
N PRO A 96 -5.90 -8.44 -6.77
CA PRO A 96 -4.94 -7.49 -6.21
C PRO A 96 -3.65 -8.15 -5.78
N VAL A 97 -2.49 -7.57 -6.12
CA VAL A 97 -1.20 -7.98 -5.55
C VAL A 97 -1.20 -7.69 -4.05
N VAL A 98 -0.97 -8.73 -3.26
CA VAL A 98 -0.87 -8.62 -1.80
C VAL A 98 0.57 -8.29 -1.43
N ILE A 99 0.77 -7.12 -0.82
CA ILE A 99 2.03 -6.64 -0.30
C ILE A 99 2.04 -6.93 1.22
N PRO A 100 2.81 -7.91 1.70
CA PRO A 100 2.92 -8.18 3.13
C PRO A 100 3.72 -7.06 3.81
N VAL A 101 3.10 -6.42 4.80
CA VAL A 101 3.65 -5.35 5.62
C VAL A 101 3.81 -5.88 7.04
N GLY A 102 4.90 -6.61 7.26
CA GLY A 102 5.17 -7.27 8.55
C GLY A 102 6.27 -6.62 9.38
N GLU A 103 6.79 -7.38 10.34
CA GLU A 103 7.81 -6.95 11.31
C GLU A 103 9.07 -6.31 10.69
N ARG A 104 9.39 -6.64 9.44
CA ARG A 104 10.47 -5.99 8.67
C ARG A 104 10.32 -4.47 8.55
N LEU A 105 9.10 -3.95 8.66
CA LEU A 105 8.89 -2.50 8.73
C LEU A 105 9.37 -1.89 10.05
N LEU A 106 9.34 -2.70 11.12
CA LEU A 106 9.68 -2.32 12.49
C LEU A 106 11.14 -2.57 12.83
N GLU A 107 11.88 -3.32 12.01
CA GLU A 107 13.33 -3.55 12.18
C GLU A 107 14.10 -2.21 12.27
N HIS A 108 14.88 -2.01 13.33
CA HIS A 108 15.54 -0.73 13.63
C HIS A 108 16.71 -0.41 12.70
#